data_AF-U4UNV7-F1
#
_entry.id   AF-U4UNV7-F1
#
_cell.length_a   1.000
_cell.length_b   1.000
_cell.length_c   1.000
_cell.angle_alpha   90.00
_cell.angle_beta   90.00
_cell.angle_gamma   90.00
#
_symmetry.space_group_name_H-M   'P 1'
#
loop_
_entity.id
_entity.type
_entity.pdbx_description
1 polymer ?
#
loop_
_entity_poly.entity_id
_entity_poly.type
_entity_poly.pdbx_seq_one_letter_code
_entity_poly.pdbx_strand_id
1 'polypeptide(L)'
;MKNCPREERIDMICTLGESHEKILLASRVCAQKFPERNHPKPTVFKSLLHQFEESGSVNYKKPITRKAVTEDEENVFTGIGSVIENPNVSQNLISESTNISQSSISRIIKKHNFYPYKIQLCQELYGNDFENRTEFCMWVLDKVAENEKTSKWFDVSPVSNKPSLNIIRKK
;
A
#
# COMPACT_ATOMS: atom_id res chain seq x y z
N MET A 1 -9.22 -13.91 28.63
CA MET A 1 -8.77 -15.32 28.71
C MET A 1 -7.31 -15.35 28.26
N LYS A 2 -6.40 -15.95 29.03
CA LYS A 2 -5.00 -16.11 28.57
C LYS A 2 -5.01 -16.97 27.31
N ASN A 3 -4.35 -16.50 26.25
CA ASN A 3 -4.19 -17.29 25.03
C ASN A 3 -3.33 -18.52 25.37
N CYS A 4 -3.85 -19.71 25.07
CA CYS A 4 -3.14 -20.97 25.18
C CYS A 4 -2.07 -21.01 24.08
N PRO A 5 -0.78 -21.19 24.41
CA PRO A 5 0.29 -21.25 23.43
C PRO A 5 0.08 -22.41 22.46
N ARG A 6 0.70 -22.31 21.28
CA ARG A 6 0.53 -23.30 20.20
C ARG A 6 0.90 -24.71 20.64
N GLU A 7 1.97 -24.84 21.42
CA GLU A 7 2.45 -26.12 21.94
C GLU A 7 1.41 -26.81 22.82
N GLU A 8 0.83 -26.08 23.79
CA GLU A 8 -0.25 -26.60 24.63
C GLU A 8 -1.46 -27.04 23.80
N ARG A 9 -1.81 -26.30 22.73
CA ARG A 9 -2.91 -26.70 21.86
C ARG A 9 -2.61 -27.98 21.05
N ILE A 10 -1.35 -28.25 20.71
CA ILE A 10 -0.96 -29.52 20.08
C ILE A 10 -1.15 -30.67 21.07
N ASP A 11 -0.67 -30.49 22.30
CA ASP A 11 -0.83 -31.48 23.37
C ASP A 11 -2.31 -31.76 23.67
N MET A 12 -3.17 -30.74 23.60
CA MET A 12 -4.62 -30.89 23.71
C MET A 12 -5.21 -31.75 22.60
N ILE A 13 -4.76 -31.60 21.35
CA ILE A 13 -5.22 -32.44 20.22
C ILE A 13 -4.72 -33.87 20.39
N CYS A 14 -3.46 -34.07 20.78
CA CYS A 14 -2.91 -35.40 21.05
C CYS A 14 -3.71 -36.14 22.15
N THR A 15 -4.00 -35.46 23.26
CA THR A 15 -4.80 -36.03 24.37
C THR A 15 -6.25 -36.29 23.99
N LEU A 16 -6.84 -35.49 23.09
CA LEU A 16 -8.16 -35.77 22.51
C LEU A 16 -8.16 -37.06 21.69
N GLY A 17 -7.11 -37.30 20.89
CA GLY A 17 -6.95 -38.54 20.13
C GLY A 17 -6.87 -39.77 21.02
N GLU A 18 -6.08 -39.71 22.09
CA GLU A 18 -5.97 -40.79 23.09
C GLU A 18 -7.28 -41.06 23.83
N SER A 19 -8.09 -40.02 24.04
CA SER A 19 -9.35 -40.10 24.78
C SER A 19 -10.55 -40.48 23.92
N HIS A 20 -10.33 -40.88 22.65
CA HIS A 20 -11.39 -41.12 21.67
C HIS A 20 -12.39 -39.96 21.60
N GLU A 21 -11.88 -38.72 21.53
CA GLU A 21 -12.66 -37.47 21.42
C GLU A 21 -13.56 -37.15 22.62
N LYS A 22 -13.43 -37.89 23.72
CA LYS A 22 -14.15 -37.59 24.97
C LYS A 22 -13.52 -36.40 25.68
N ILE A 23 -14.09 -35.22 25.47
CA ILE A 23 -13.60 -33.92 25.95
C ILE A 23 -13.29 -33.89 27.46
N LEU A 24 -14.19 -34.44 28.30
CA LEU A 24 -14.00 -34.44 29.76
C LEU A 24 -12.84 -35.35 30.18
N LEU A 25 -12.64 -36.47 29.50
CA LEU A 25 -11.51 -37.36 29.74
C LEU A 25 -10.21 -36.71 29.27
N ALA A 26 -10.20 -36.13 28.07
CA ALA A 26 -9.05 -35.43 27.51
C ALA A 26 -8.58 -34.28 28.42
N SER A 27 -9.50 -33.50 28.99
CA SER A 27 -9.17 -32.44 29.95
C SER A 27 -8.51 -32.99 31.22
N ARG A 28 -8.97 -34.13 31.75
CA ARG A 28 -8.36 -34.79 32.91
C ARG A 28 -7.00 -35.39 32.59
N VAL A 29 -6.87 -36.08 31.45
CA VAL A 29 -5.61 -36.67 31.00
C VAL A 29 -4.57 -35.59 30.73
N CYS A 30 -4.98 -34.46 30.14
CA CYS A 30 -4.11 -33.30 29.93
C CYS A 30 -3.64 -32.70 31.27
N ALA A 31 -4.52 -32.59 32.27
CA ALA A 31 -4.15 -32.14 33.62
C ALA A 31 -3.16 -33.10 34.30
N GLN A 32 -3.35 -34.41 34.13
CA GLN A 32 -2.47 -35.44 34.68
C GLN A 32 -1.09 -35.46 34.01
N LYS A 33 -1.03 -35.33 32.68
CA LYS A 33 0.23 -35.31 31.93
C LYS A 33 1.04 -34.03 32.12
N PHE A 34 0.36 -32.91 32.38
CA PHE A 34 0.99 -31.59 32.50
C PHE A 34 0.53 -30.86 33.77
N PRO A 35 0.94 -31.32 34.96
CA PRO A 35 0.49 -30.76 36.24
C PRO A 35 0.97 -29.32 36.48
N GLU A 36 2.13 -28.95 35.92
CA GLU A 36 2.74 -27.62 36.10
C GLU A 36 2.09 -26.51 35.25
N ARG A 37 1.17 -26.86 34.33
CA ARG A 37 0.58 -25.90 33.36
C ARG A 37 -0.78 -25.37 33.83
N ASN A 38 -1.25 -24.28 33.22
CA ASN A 38 -2.64 -23.88 33.38
C ASN A 38 -3.56 -24.87 32.65
N HIS A 39 -4.56 -25.40 33.34
CA HIS A 39 -5.41 -26.46 32.79
C HIS A 39 -6.54 -25.84 31.95
N PRO A 40 -6.59 -26.10 30.63
CA PRO A 40 -7.64 -25.54 29.79
C PRO A 40 -9.01 -26.07 30.19
N LYS A 41 -10.02 -25.20 30.18
CA LYS A 41 -11.41 -25.62 30.43
C LYS A 41 -11.89 -26.56 29.30
N PRO A 42 -12.84 -27.48 29.58
CA PRO A 42 -13.44 -28.34 28.57
C PRO A 42 -13.98 -27.60 27.34
N THR A 43 -14.43 -26.35 27.51
CA THR A 43 -14.88 -25.49 26.40
C THR A 43 -13.78 -25.17 25.39
N VAL A 44 -12.53 -25.04 25.85
CA VAL A 44 -11.36 -24.78 24.99
C VAL A 44 -11.08 -26.00 24.11
N PHE A 45 -11.08 -27.20 24.69
CA PHE A 45 -10.97 -28.46 23.95
C PHE A 45 -12.05 -28.60 22.87
N LYS A 46 -13.32 -28.30 23.21
CA LYS A 46 -14.42 -28.34 22.25
C LYS A 46 -14.20 -27.38 21.08
N SER A 47 -13.86 -26.12 21.38
CA SER A 47 -13.59 -25.11 20.34
C SER A 47 -12.39 -25.46 19.47
N LEU A 48 -11.37 -26.07 20.07
CA LEU A 48 -10.15 -26.46 19.40
C LEU A 48 -10.39 -27.63 18.44
N LEU A 49 -11.13 -28.65 18.88
CA LEU A 49 -11.47 -29.81 18.06
C LEU A 49 -12.27 -29.37 16.83
N HIS A 50 -13.35 -28.60 17.04
CA HIS A 50 -14.16 -28.06 15.94
C HIS A 50 -13.32 -27.24 14.96
N GLN A 51 -12.43 -26.38 15.47
CA GLN A 51 -11.52 -25.62 14.61
C GLN A 51 -10.59 -26.54 13.82
N PHE A 52 -10.05 -27.59 14.44
CA PHE A 52 -9.11 -28.52 13.83
C PHE A 52 -9.79 -29.36 12.74
N GLU A 53 -11.01 -29.82 12.97
CA GLU A 53 -11.82 -30.53 11.95
C GLU A 53 -12.10 -29.65 10.72
N GLU A 54 -12.40 -28.37 10.92
CA GLU A 54 -12.68 -27.44 9.82
C GLU A 54 -11.43 -27.02 9.02
N SER A 55 -10.30 -26.81 9.71
CA SER A 55 -9.14 -26.11 9.13
C SER A 55 -7.85 -26.92 9.10
N GLY A 56 -7.80 -28.09 9.76
CA GLY A 56 -6.59 -28.88 9.98
C GLY A 56 -5.51 -28.17 10.80
N SER A 57 -5.82 -27.03 11.41
CA SER A 57 -4.84 -26.12 12.02
C SER A 57 -5.11 -25.90 13.50
N VAL A 58 -4.03 -25.96 14.27
CA VAL A 58 -4.01 -25.71 15.71
C VAL A 58 -3.74 -24.22 16.03
N ASN A 59 -3.41 -23.41 15.01
CA ASN A 59 -3.16 -21.98 15.20
C ASN A 59 -4.46 -21.23 15.48
N TYR A 60 -4.42 -20.08 16.16
CA TYR A 60 -5.64 -19.25 16.29
C TYR A 60 -6.15 -18.81 14.92
N LYS A 61 -7.48 -18.86 14.73
CA LYS A 61 -8.10 -18.23 13.56
C LYS A 61 -7.72 -16.76 13.60
N LYS A 62 -7.15 -16.26 12.50
CA LYS A 62 -6.92 -14.82 12.36
C LYS A 62 -8.30 -14.16 12.41
N PRO A 63 -8.47 -13.10 13.21
CA PRO A 63 -9.74 -12.38 13.21
C PRO A 63 -10.04 -11.92 11.78
N ILE A 64 -11.28 -12.10 11.35
CA ILE A 64 -11.74 -11.54 10.08
C ILE A 64 -11.71 -10.02 10.25
N THR A 65 -10.69 -9.39 9.69
CA THR A 65 -10.61 -7.93 9.61
C THR A 65 -11.46 -7.46 8.46
N ARG A 66 -12.26 -6.40 8.68
CA ARG A 66 -12.95 -5.73 7.56
C ARG A 66 -11.91 -5.25 6.55
N LYS A 67 -12.18 -5.45 5.27
CA LYS A 67 -11.35 -4.88 4.19
C LYS A 67 -11.23 -3.37 4.43
N ALA A 68 -10.02 -2.84 4.32
CA ALA A 68 -9.85 -1.40 4.46
C ALA A 68 -10.49 -0.70 3.25
N VAL A 69 -10.99 0.53 3.43
CA VAL A 69 -11.48 1.37 2.31
C VAL A 69 -10.43 1.53 1.21
N THR A 70 -9.14 1.49 1.58
CA THR A 70 -7.99 1.56 0.68
C THR A 70 -7.65 0.24 -0.04
N GLU A 71 -8.38 -0.84 0.26
CA GLU A 71 -8.28 -2.15 -0.38
C GLU A 71 -9.50 -2.45 -1.26
N ASP A 72 -10.52 -1.60 -1.20
CA ASP A 72 -11.68 -1.71 -2.06
C ASP A 72 -11.35 -1.23 -3.47
N GLU A 73 -11.56 -2.10 -4.45
CA GLU A 73 -11.08 -1.92 -5.83
C GLU A 73 -11.74 -0.70 -6.50
N GLU A 74 -13.02 -0.48 -6.25
CA GLU A 74 -13.76 0.67 -6.79
C GLU A 74 -13.24 2.00 -6.25
N ASN A 75 -12.98 2.06 -4.95
CA ASN A 75 -12.44 3.24 -4.28
C ASN A 75 -11.01 3.55 -4.74
N VAL A 76 -10.19 2.50 -4.91
CA VAL A 76 -8.82 2.63 -5.45
C VAL A 76 -8.85 3.10 -6.89
N PHE A 77 -9.71 2.49 -7.72
CA PHE A 77 -9.85 2.86 -9.12
C PHE A 77 -10.28 4.31 -9.29
N THR A 78 -11.32 4.72 -8.57
CA THR A 78 -11.85 6.10 -8.61
C THR A 78 -10.79 7.11 -8.15
N GLY A 79 -10.15 6.86 -7.00
CA GLY A 79 -9.14 7.77 -6.46
C GLY A 79 -7.91 7.91 -7.36
N ILE A 80 -7.48 6.83 -8.01
CA ILE A 80 -6.37 6.87 -8.99
C ILE A 80 -6.80 7.53 -10.29
N GLY A 81 -8.02 7.23 -10.79
CA GLY A 81 -8.58 7.79 -12.01
C GLY A 81 -8.56 9.32 -11.97
N SER A 82 -9.05 9.92 -10.89
CA SER A 82 -9.06 11.38 -10.72
C SER A 82 -7.65 12.00 -10.76
N VAL A 83 -6.64 11.32 -10.22
CA VAL A 83 -5.24 11.79 -10.23
C VAL A 83 -4.61 11.66 -11.63
N ILE A 84 -5.00 10.64 -12.41
CA ILE A 84 -4.52 10.45 -13.77
C ILE A 84 -5.11 11.53 -14.70
N GLU A 85 -6.42 11.75 -14.59
CA GLU A 85 -7.17 12.75 -15.37
C GLU A 85 -6.63 14.16 -15.15
N ASN A 86 -6.48 14.56 -13.88
CA ASN A 86 -5.92 15.84 -13.53
C ASN A 86 -4.83 15.68 -12.45
N PRO A 87 -3.54 15.65 -12.86
CA PRO A 87 -2.43 15.57 -11.93
C PRO A 87 -2.41 16.68 -10.90
N ASN A 88 -2.95 17.84 -11.27
CA ASN A 88 -2.96 19.09 -10.51
C ASN A 88 -4.09 19.16 -9.48
N VAL A 89 -4.95 18.15 -9.40
CA VAL A 89 -6.08 18.14 -8.48
C VAL A 89 -5.62 17.99 -7.01
N SER A 90 -6.29 18.70 -6.11
CA SER A 90 -6.03 18.57 -4.68
C SER A 90 -6.68 17.28 -4.12
N GLN A 91 -6.06 16.69 -3.11
CA GLN A 91 -6.61 15.50 -2.45
C GLN A 91 -7.96 15.78 -1.76
N ASN A 92 -8.21 17.03 -1.33
CA ASN A 92 -9.50 17.44 -0.78
C ASN A 92 -10.60 17.43 -1.83
N LEU A 93 -10.33 17.94 -3.03
CA LEU A 93 -11.31 17.93 -4.13
C LEU A 93 -11.65 16.50 -4.57
N ILE A 94 -10.66 15.60 -4.60
CA ILE A 94 -10.93 14.18 -4.83
C ILE A 94 -11.81 13.62 -3.71
N SER A 95 -11.55 14.00 -2.45
CA SER A 95 -12.32 13.55 -1.30
C SER A 95 -13.80 13.95 -1.39
N GLU A 96 -14.06 15.21 -1.75
CA GLU A 96 -15.39 15.75 -1.91
C GLU A 96 -16.15 15.10 -3.08
N SER A 97 -15.48 14.85 -4.20
CA SER A 97 -16.10 14.25 -5.39
C SER A 97 -16.33 12.74 -5.28
N THR A 98 -15.52 12.01 -4.50
CA THR A 98 -15.57 10.54 -4.41
C THR A 98 -16.18 10.03 -3.10
N ASN A 99 -16.51 10.91 -2.15
CA ASN A 99 -16.96 10.56 -0.80
C ASN A 99 -15.98 9.64 -0.02
N ILE A 100 -14.71 9.61 -0.45
CA ILE A 100 -13.62 8.91 0.23
C ILE A 100 -12.89 9.92 1.10
N SER A 101 -12.57 9.60 2.36
CA SER A 101 -11.82 10.53 3.21
C SER A 101 -10.46 10.91 2.58
N GLN A 102 -10.04 12.17 2.73
CA GLN A 102 -8.74 12.63 2.23
C GLN A 102 -7.57 11.77 2.75
N SER A 103 -7.65 11.29 3.99
CA SER A 103 -6.62 10.42 4.57
C SER A 103 -6.50 9.09 3.81
N SER A 104 -7.63 8.53 3.37
CA SER A 104 -7.67 7.31 2.55
C SER A 104 -7.13 7.56 1.15
N ILE A 105 -7.49 8.68 0.52
CA ILE A 105 -6.93 9.09 -0.78
C ILE A 105 -5.41 9.23 -0.68
N SER A 106 -4.89 9.89 0.36
CA SER A 106 -3.45 10.03 0.58
C SER A 106 -2.75 8.67 0.70
N ARG A 107 -3.37 7.70 1.39
CA ARG A 107 -2.85 6.32 1.48
C ARG A 107 -2.89 5.60 0.14
N ILE A 108 -3.98 5.71 -0.62
CA ILE A 108 -4.12 5.11 -1.97
C ILE A 108 -3.03 5.65 -2.90
N ILE A 109 -2.89 6.97 -2.98
CA ILE A 109 -1.88 7.66 -3.78
C ILE A 109 -0.47 7.15 -3.45
N LYS A 110 -0.11 7.12 -2.16
CA LYS A 110 1.21 6.63 -1.70
C LYS A 110 1.42 5.15 -2.00
N LYS A 111 0.41 4.31 -1.77
CA LYS A 111 0.46 2.86 -2.03
C LYS A 111 0.70 2.54 -3.50
N HIS A 112 0.15 3.38 -4.39
CA HIS A 112 0.34 3.26 -5.84
C HIS A 112 1.49 4.11 -6.38
N ASN A 113 2.41 4.57 -5.53
CA ASN A 113 3.63 5.30 -5.91
C ASN A 113 3.40 6.61 -6.68
N PHE A 114 2.26 7.27 -6.48
CA PHE A 114 2.01 8.63 -6.95
C PHE A 114 2.64 9.66 -5.99
N TYR A 115 3.50 10.56 -6.51
CA TYR A 115 4.29 11.54 -5.75
C TYR A 115 4.16 12.96 -6.29
N PRO A 116 4.11 14.00 -5.44
CA PRO A 116 4.25 15.38 -5.87
C PRO A 116 5.27 15.61 -7.03
N TYR A 117 4.82 16.00 -8.23
CA TYR A 117 5.60 16.66 -9.27
C TYR A 117 6.33 17.87 -8.71
N LYS A 118 7.56 18.07 -9.17
CA LYS A 118 8.31 19.31 -8.92
C LYS A 118 7.92 20.31 -9.98
N ILE A 119 7.35 21.44 -9.58
CA ILE A 119 7.08 22.56 -10.48
C ILE A 119 8.41 23.01 -11.08
N GLN A 120 8.48 23.04 -12.41
CA GLN A 120 9.55 23.70 -13.14
C GLN A 120 9.02 25.07 -13.55
N LEU A 121 9.68 26.14 -13.07
CA LEU A 121 9.44 27.45 -13.63
C LEU A 121 10.09 27.50 -15.00
N CYS A 122 9.26 27.58 -16.03
CA CYS A 122 9.68 27.90 -17.38
C CYS A 122 9.31 29.36 -17.66
N GLN A 123 10.11 30.05 -18.48
CA GLN A 123 9.69 31.33 -19.05
C GLN A 123 8.43 31.09 -19.90
N GLU A 124 7.41 31.90 -19.68
CA GLU A 124 6.23 31.94 -20.54
C GLU A 124 6.65 32.44 -21.93
N LEU A 125 6.13 31.81 -22.97
CA LEU A 125 6.42 32.14 -24.36
C LEU A 125 5.28 32.98 -24.93
N TYR A 126 5.61 34.05 -25.64
CA TYR A 126 4.62 34.98 -26.17
C TYR A 126 4.83 35.24 -27.67
N GLY A 127 3.75 35.56 -28.38
CA GLY A 127 3.80 35.95 -29.80
C GLY A 127 4.55 34.94 -30.67
N ASN A 128 5.56 35.42 -31.40
CA ASN A 128 6.39 34.60 -32.30
C ASN A 128 7.49 33.79 -31.60
N ASP A 129 7.57 33.78 -30.26
CA ASP A 129 8.60 33.04 -29.52
C ASP A 129 8.60 31.54 -29.86
N PHE A 130 7.43 30.94 -30.05
CA PHE A 130 7.30 29.52 -30.41
C PHE A 130 7.95 29.22 -31.78
N GLU A 131 7.67 30.07 -32.75
CA GLU A 131 8.13 29.91 -34.13
C GLU A 131 9.63 30.19 -34.22
N ASN A 132 10.08 31.30 -33.64
CA ASN A 132 11.50 31.68 -33.57
C ASN A 132 12.36 30.61 -32.89
N ARG A 133 11.86 30.03 -31.77
CA ARG A 133 12.56 28.94 -31.08
C ARG A 133 12.61 27.67 -31.92
N THR A 134 11.55 27.36 -32.65
CA THR A 134 11.50 26.18 -33.51
C THR A 134 12.47 26.32 -34.70
N GLU A 135 12.46 27.47 -35.37
CA GLU A 135 13.40 27.79 -36.45
C GLU A 135 14.85 27.76 -35.98
N PHE A 136 15.14 28.35 -34.81
CA PHE A 136 16.47 28.29 -34.21
C PHE A 136 16.90 26.84 -33.94
N CYS A 137 16.04 26.01 -33.33
CA CYS A 137 16.33 24.61 -33.08
C CYS A 137 16.62 23.84 -34.38
N MET A 138 15.84 24.06 -35.44
CA MET A 138 16.06 23.41 -36.73
C MET A 138 17.37 23.85 -37.37
N TRP A 139 17.67 25.15 -37.34
CA TRP A 139 18.95 25.67 -37.82
C TRP A 139 20.14 25.07 -37.06
N VAL A 140 20.06 24.95 -35.72
CA VAL A 140 21.11 24.32 -34.91
C VAL A 140 21.30 22.86 -35.31
N LEU A 141 20.22 22.12 -35.55
CA LEU A 141 20.30 20.71 -35.96
C LEU A 141 21.03 20.55 -37.31
N ASP A 142 20.72 21.39 -38.29
CA ASP A 142 21.41 21.39 -39.59
C ASP A 142 22.91 21.68 -39.43
N LYS A 143 23.26 22.68 -38.59
CA LYS A 143 24.66 23.03 -38.34
C LYS A 143 25.46 21.95 -37.59
N VAL A 144 24.81 21.21 -36.71
CA VAL A 144 25.42 20.04 -36.05
C VAL A 144 25.64 18.90 -37.06
N ALA A 145 24.70 18.70 -38.01
CA ALA A 145 24.86 17.68 -39.06
C ALA A 145 25.99 18.01 -40.05
N GLU A 146 26.23 19.29 -40.32
CA GLU A 146 27.34 19.79 -41.15
C GLU A 146 28.72 19.72 -40.46
N ASN A 147 28.80 19.26 -39.21
CA ASN A 147 30.04 19.11 -38.43
C ASN A 147 30.79 20.45 -38.18
N GLU A 148 30.08 21.59 -38.24
CA GLU A 148 30.61 22.86 -37.74
C GLU A 148 30.72 22.78 -36.22
N LYS A 149 31.88 23.16 -35.65
CA LYS A 149 32.08 23.18 -34.18
C LYS A 149 31.21 24.26 -33.54
N THR A 150 29.96 23.94 -33.25
CA THR A 150 28.93 24.82 -32.64
C THR A 150 29.19 25.13 -31.17
N SER A 151 30.13 24.43 -30.52
CA SER A 151 30.44 24.54 -29.10
C SER A 151 31.01 25.89 -28.63
N LYS A 152 31.30 26.83 -29.55
CA LYS A 152 31.79 28.18 -29.20
C LYS A 152 30.67 29.23 -29.06
N TRP A 153 29.43 28.91 -29.41
CA TRP A 153 28.33 29.87 -29.48
C TRP A 153 27.40 29.88 -28.26
N PHE A 154 27.53 28.90 -27.37
CA PHE A 154 26.65 28.78 -26.20
C PHE A 154 27.36 29.24 -24.94
N ASP A 155 27.17 30.51 -24.57
CA ASP A 155 27.49 31.00 -23.24
C ASP A 155 26.25 30.87 -22.34
N VAL A 156 26.36 30.11 -21.25
CA VAL A 156 25.23 29.81 -20.34
C VAL A 156 25.46 30.54 -19.02
N SER A 157 24.75 31.65 -18.81
CA SER A 157 24.67 32.30 -17.49
C SER A 157 23.57 31.65 -16.63
N PRO A 158 23.79 31.40 -15.32
CA PRO A 158 22.85 30.66 -14.49
C PRO A 158 21.73 31.57 -13.96
N VAL A 159 20.50 31.36 -14.42
CA VAL A 159 19.31 32.00 -13.84
C VAL A 159 18.72 31.09 -12.76
N SER A 160 18.87 31.49 -11.50
CA SER A 160 18.26 30.84 -10.34
C SER A 160 16.89 31.43 -10.03
N ASN A 161 15.80 30.66 -10.15
CA ASN A 161 14.56 31.03 -9.46
C ASN A 161 13.73 29.79 -9.09
N LYS A 162 13.37 29.66 -7.81
CA LYS A 162 12.54 28.57 -7.25
C LYS A 162 11.32 29.17 -6.54
N PRO A 163 10.11 28.70 -6.86
CA PRO A 163 9.01 28.69 -5.93
C PRO A 163 8.39 27.30 -5.82
N SER A 164 8.17 26.93 -4.58
CA SER A 164 7.43 25.79 -4.07
C SER A 164 5.94 25.92 -4.38
N LEU A 165 5.29 24.83 -4.83
CA LEU A 165 3.91 24.43 -4.51
C LEU A 165 3.64 22.98 -4.99
N ASN A 166 2.84 22.22 -4.24
CA ASN A 166 2.78 20.75 -4.19
C ASN A 166 1.62 20.13 -4.99
N ILE A 167 1.91 19.21 -5.93
CA ILE A 167 0.91 18.53 -6.82
C ILE A 167 1.49 17.18 -7.31
N ILE A 168 0.74 16.05 -7.48
CA ILE A 168 1.20 14.62 -7.42
C ILE A 168 1.12 13.75 -8.73
N ARG A 169 2.18 13.02 -9.15
CA ARG A 169 2.25 11.86 -10.11
C ARG A 169 3.21 10.67 -9.81
N LYS A 170 2.85 9.52 -10.41
CA LYS A 170 3.42 8.15 -10.32
C LYS A 170 4.85 7.98 -10.84
N LYS A 171 5.66 7.20 -10.10
CA LYS A 171 6.84 6.51 -10.65
C LYS A 171 6.45 5.19 -11.31
#